data_AF-L2GQI9-F1
#
_entry.id   AF-L2GQI9-F1
#
_cell.length_a   1.000
_cell.length_b   1.000
_cell.length_c   1.000
_cell.angle_alpha   90.00
_cell.angle_beta   90.00
_cell.angle_gamma   90.00
#
_symmetry.space_group_name_H-M   'P 1'
#
loop_
_entity.id
_entity.type
_entity.pdbx_description
1 polymer ?
#
loop_
_entity_poly.entity_id
_entity_poly.type
_entity_poly.pdbx_seq_one_letter_code
_entity_poly.pdbx_strand_id
1 'polypeptide(L)'
;MNPWLNISVINVKSTNNKELFMLLQKVNNDSDTLIVPIASLVIEHDSKSGLFIESLDTTGLFEPRHLQTFYVQAFIVFVVSLSNPEYLETFSHPKSELVFLKSSPTKKILTPKKLLKYWQNVFHMIYPNVMVHSNYYKTPVLFNSIDQFHFFDDDPKSKTEKVNIDDFLLILLQRRDFVKGGIIITVRNACLTAQNMVNYFVPNRKRILELSTYFGAFYTIENEIYDFLSRIRKEDYSTPVTASESIKKNVDIEHLLCAEIPLLREEELERIRDDPVVTLQPRKKK
;
A
#
# COMPACT_ATOMS: atom_id res chain seq x y z
N MET A 1 2.11 27.38 12.30
CA MET A 1 2.29 26.35 11.25
C MET A 1 1.05 26.34 10.38
N ASN A 2 1.21 26.13 9.08
CA ASN A 2 0.06 25.96 8.17
C ASN A 2 -0.70 24.69 8.61
N PRO A 3 -2.03 24.76 8.87
CA PRO A 3 -2.80 23.59 9.25
C PRO A 3 -3.07 22.63 8.08
N TRP A 4 -2.51 22.90 6.91
CA TRP A 4 -2.71 22.12 5.69
C TRP A 4 -1.38 21.67 5.10
N LEU A 5 -1.36 20.44 4.60
CA LEU A 5 -0.34 19.92 3.70
C LEU A 5 -0.80 20.11 2.26
N ASN A 6 0.14 20.41 1.38
CA ASN A 6 -0.12 20.50 -0.03
C ASN A 6 0.40 19.22 -0.71
N ILE A 7 -0.54 18.41 -1.20
CA ILE A 7 -0.30 17.04 -1.63
C ILE A 7 -0.88 16.87 -3.03
N SER A 8 -0.16 16.14 -3.88
CA SER A 8 -0.63 15.77 -5.21
C SER A 8 -0.60 14.26 -5.37
N VAL A 9 -1.56 13.72 -6.10
CA VAL A 9 -1.51 12.35 -6.60
C VAL A 9 -1.34 12.40 -8.10
N ILE A 10 -0.43 11.58 -8.60
CA ILE A 10 -0.31 11.32 -10.03
C ILE A 10 -0.63 9.86 -10.31
N ASN A 11 -1.22 9.62 -11.47
CA ASN A 11 -1.39 8.31 -12.07
C ASN A 11 -0.52 8.25 -13.34
N VAL A 12 0.02 7.09 -13.65
CA VAL A 12 0.66 6.81 -14.94
C VAL A 12 -0.28 5.91 -15.72
N LYS A 13 -0.52 6.27 -16.98
CA LYS A 13 -1.43 5.57 -17.87
C LYS A 13 -1.21 4.07 -17.82
N SER A 14 -2.32 3.35 -17.67
CA SER A 14 -2.33 1.89 -17.61
C SER A 14 -1.71 1.27 -18.86
N THR A 15 -0.83 0.29 -18.69
CA THR A 15 -0.41 -0.60 -19.78
C THR A 15 -0.93 -2.00 -19.45
N ASN A 16 -1.71 -2.58 -20.36
CA ASN A 16 -2.48 -3.81 -20.14
C ASN A 16 -3.45 -3.65 -18.96
N ASN A 17 -3.14 -4.28 -17.82
CA ASN A 17 -3.91 -4.26 -16.59
C ASN A 17 -3.14 -3.64 -15.42
N LYS A 18 -1.96 -3.05 -15.66
CA LYS A 18 -1.09 -2.51 -14.61
C LYS A 18 -1.14 -0.98 -14.57
N GLU A 19 -1.27 -0.44 -13.36
CA GLU A 19 -1.30 0.99 -13.08
C GLU A 19 -0.30 1.37 -11.99
N LEU A 20 0.18 2.60 -12.04
CA LEU A 20 1.06 3.18 -11.04
C LEU A 20 0.50 4.50 -10.55
N PHE A 21 0.41 4.64 -9.24
CA PHE A 21 0.09 5.88 -8.56
C PHE A 21 1.28 6.37 -7.76
N MET A 22 1.50 7.68 -7.71
CA MET A 22 2.47 8.28 -6.79
C MET A 22 1.83 9.37 -5.96
N LEU A 23 2.22 9.39 -4.69
CA LEU A 23 1.93 10.45 -3.74
C LEU A 23 3.09 11.43 -3.73
N LEU A 24 2.82 12.70 -4.01
CA LEU A 24 3.78 13.80 -4.01
C LEU A 24 3.41 14.81 -2.93
N GLN A 25 4.40 15.46 -2.33
CA GLN A 25 4.22 16.54 -1.38
C GLN A 25 4.95 17.79 -1.85
N LYS A 26 4.25 18.93 -1.81
CA LYS A 26 4.85 20.24 -1.98
C LYS A 26 5.42 20.71 -0.64
N VAL A 27 6.73 20.91 -0.60
CA VAL A 27 7.48 21.35 0.60
C VAL A 27 8.12 22.69 0.31
N ASN A 28 7.85 23.68 1.15
CA ASN A 28 8.49 25.00 1.05
C ASN A 28 9.83 24.95 1.78
N ASN A 29 10.90 25.30 1.07
CA ASN A 29 12.21 25.58 1.62
C ASN A 29 12.44 27.12 1.60
N ASP A 30 13.39 27.64 2.39
CA ASP A 30 13.60 29.09 2.62
C ASP A 30 13.70 29.94 1.34
N SER A 31 14.06 29.32 0.21
CA SER A 31 14.24 29.99 -1.09
C SER A 31 13.45 29.36 -2.25
N ASP A 32 12.85 28.19 -2.10
CA ASP A 32 12.22 27.47 -3.22
C ASP A 32 11.11 26.52 -2.76
N THR A 33 10.24 26.14 -3.69
CA THR A 33 9.24 25.10 -3.48
C THR A 33 9.68 23.79 -4.14
N LEU A 34 9.81 22.75 -3.32
CA LEU A 34 10.15 21.40 -3.75
C LEU A 34 8.88 20.56 -3.93
N ILE A 35 8.87 19.70 -4.97
CA ILE A 35 7.82 18.68 -5.17
C ILE A 35 8.45 17.32 -4.92
N VAL A 36 8.22 16.77 -3.74
CA VAL A 36 8.93 15.59 -3.24
C VAL A 36 8.05 14.35 -3.40
N PRO A 37 8.53 13.27 -4.04
CA PRO A 37 7.82 12.00 -4.07
C PRO A 37 7.87 11.34 -2.69
N ILE A 38 6.72 10.88 -2.22
CA ILE A 38 6.54 10.30 -0.88
C ILE A 38 6.38 8.79 -0.97
N ALA A 39 5.47 8.35 -1.83
CA ALA A 39 5.13 6.95 -2.01
C ALA A 39 4.77 6.66 -3.46
N SER A 40 4.97 5.40 -3.85
CA SER A 40 4.46 4.84 -5.10
C SER A 40 3.68 3.57 -4.77
N LEU A 41 2.60 3.35 -5.50
CA LEU A 41 1.75 2.17 -5.40
C LEU A 41 1.56 1.61 -6.80
N VAL A 42 2.04 0.40 -7.04
CA VAL A 42 1.81 -0.34 -8.29
C VAL A 42 0.69 -1.34 -8.04
N ILE A 43 -0.34 -1.25 -8.88
CA ILE A 43 -1.51 -2.12 -8.81
C ILE A 43 -1.73 -2.82 -10.14
N GLU A 44 -2.38 -3.97 -10.07
CA GLU A 44 -2.78 -4.74 -11.24
C GLU A 44 -4.26 -5.13 -11.11
N HIS A 45 -5.00 -4.97 -12.21
CA HIS A 45 -6.42 -5.28 -12.28
C HIS A 45 -6.63 -6.71 -12.80
N ASP A 46 -7.51 -7.46 -12.14
CA ASP A 46 -8.06 -8.69 -12.71
C ASP A 46 -9.25 -8.36 -13.61
N SER A 47 -9.40 -9.16 -14.66
CA SER A 47 -10.58 -9.25 -15.51
C SER A 47 -11.90 -9.46 -14.74
N LYS A 48 -11.86 -10.00 -13.51
CA LYS A 48 -13.02 -10.31 -12.66
C LYS A 48 -13.21 -9.35 -11.49
N SER A 49 -12.93 -8.05 -11.69
CA SER A 49 -13.09 -7.02 -10.64
C SER A 49 -12.18 -7.22 -9.43
N GLY A 50 -11.09 -7.97 -9.58
CA GLY A 50 -10.03 -8.10 -8.59
C GLY A 50 -9.01 -6.96 -8.71
N LEU A 51 -8.41 -6.59 -7.58
CA LEU A 51 -7.29 -5.68 -7.54
C LEU A 51 -6.15 -6.29 -6.76
N PHE A 52 -4.96 -6.16 -7.30
CA PHE A 52 -3.75 -6.64 -6.66
C PHE A 52 -2.81 -5.50 -6.39
N ILE A 53 -2.30 -5.43 -5.16
CA ILE A 53 -1.23 -4.50 -4.83
C ILE A 53 0.09 -5.25 -4.98
N GLU A 54 0.75 -5.04 -6.12
CA GLU A 54 2.04 -5.63 -6.45
C GLU A 54 3.15 -5.04 -5.57
N SER A 55 3.19 -3.71 -5.44
CA SER A 55 4.21 -3.05 -4.64
C SER A 55 3.77 -1.72 -4.06
N LEU A 56 4.28 -1.43 -2.86
CA LEU A 56 4.27 -0.12 -2.23
C LEU A 56 5.71 0.24 -1.89
N ASP A 57 6.18 1.39 -2.34
CA ASP A 57 7.50 1.90 -1.99
C ASP A 57 7.38 3.34 -1.48
N THR A 58 8.24 3.71 -0.52
CA THR A 58 8.27 5.07 0.03
C THR A 58 9.68 5.62 0.02
N THR A 59 9.83 6.93 -0.11
CA THR A 59 11.15 7.59 -0.11
C THR A 59 11.67 7.88 1.29
N GLY A 60 10.77 8.03 2.27
CA GLY A 60 11.11 8.47 3.62
C GLY A 60 11.20 9.99 3.78
N LEU A 61 10.87 10.76 2.75
CA LEU A 61 11.05 12.23 2.69
C LEU A 61 9.79 13.03 3.07
N PHE A 62 8.75 12.39 3.61
CA PHE A 62 7.53 13.08 4.00
C PHE A 62 7.76 14.08 5.14
N GLU A 63 7.10 15.23 5.09
CA GLU A 63 7.21 16.26 6.11
C GLU A 63 5.82 16.63 6.70
N PRO A 64 5.57 16.43 8.00
CA PRO A 64 6.49 15.93 9.01
C PRO A 64 6.60 14.39 9.02
N ARG A 65 7.83 13.88 9.08
CA ARG A 65 8.16 12.46 8.86
C ARG A 65 7.37 11.44 9.68
N HIS A 66 7.02 11.78 10.91
CA HIS A 66 6.30 10.88 11.82
C HIS A 66 4.87 10.58 11.34
N LEU A 67 4.28 11.45 10.51
CA LEU A 67 2.94 11.27 9.96
C LEU A 67 2.90 10.46 8.65
N GLN A 68 4.04 10.18 8.01
CA GLN A 68 4.09 9.52 6.69
C GLN A 68 3.20 8.28 6.61
N THR A 69 3.25 7.40 7.63
CA THR A 69 2.47 6.17 7.67
C THR A 69 0.98 6.42 7.49
N PHE A 70 0.44 7.46 8.12
CA PHE A 70 -0.98 7.81 8.08
C PHE A 70 -1.41 8.26 6.69
N TYR A 71 -0.65 9.16 6.08
CA TYR A 71 -0.95 9.68 4.74
C TYR A 71 -0.76 8.63 3.67
N VAL A 72 0.25 7.77 3.79
CA VAL A 72 0.44 6.65 2.85
C VAL A 72 -0.71 5.65 2.97
N GLN A 73 -1.19 5.36 4.19
CA GLN A 73 -2.37 4.52 4.37
C GLN A 73 -3.63 5.14 3.76
N ALA A 74 -3.86 6.44 3.97
CA ALA A 74 -4.97 7.16 3.37
C ALA A 74 -4.88 7.19 1.84
N PHE A 75 -3.67 7.36 1.29
CA PHE A 75 -3.38 7.28 -0.14
C PHE A 75 -3.70 5.90 -0.72
N ILE A 76 -3.33 4.80 -0.05
CA ILE A 76 -3.67 3.45 -0.51
C ILE A 76 -5.19 3.25 -0.51
N VAL A 77 -5.89 3.67 0.55
CA VAL A 77 -7.35 3.58 0.62
C VAL A 77 -8.00 4.37 -0.52
N PHE A 78 -7.49 5.57 -0.80
CA PHE A 78 -7.95 6.39 -1.92
C PHE A 78 -7.76 5.66 -3.26
N VAL A 79 -6.56 5.15 -3.56
CA VAL A 79 -6.30 4.45 -4.83
C VAL A 79 -7.20 3.22 -4.98
N VAL A 80 -7.33 2.41 -3.93
CA VAL A 80 -8.18 1.21 -3.98
C VAL A 80 -9.66 1.57 -4.16
N SER A 81 -10.13 2.69 -3.60
CA SER A 81 -11.53 3.10 -3.74
C SER A 81 -11.89 3.56 -5.16
N LEU A 82 -10.92 4.02 -5.96
CA LEU A 82 -11.13 4.38 -7.36
C LEU A 82 -11.63 3.19 -8.20
N SER A 83 -11.05 2.01 -7.95
CA SER A 83 -11.42 0.77 -8.66
C SER A 83 -12.61 0.08 -8.05
N ASN A 84 -12.87 0.32 -6.75
CA ASN A 84 -13.88 -0.36 -5.96
C ASN A 84 -13.87 -1.88 -6.29
N PRO A 85 -12.83 -2.62 -5.91
CA PRO A 85 -12.67 -4.02 -6.33
C PRO A 85 -13.47 -5.00 -5.48
N GLU A 86 -14.01 -6.07 -6.05
CA GLU A 86 -14.70 -7.11 -5.27
C GLU A 86 -13.73 -7.96 -4.45
N TYR A 87 -12.48 -8.01 -4.89
CA TYR A 87 -11.39 -8.82 -4.34
C TYR A 87 -10.11 -7.98 -4.26
N LEU A 88 -9.37 -8.07 -3.15
CA LEU A 88 -8.10 -7.39 -2.96
C LEU A 88 -7.04 -8.35 -2.39
N GLU A 89 -5.84 -8.35 -2.97
CA GLU A 89 -4.71 -9.17 -2.53
C GLU A 89 -3.38 -8.39 -2.53
N THR A 90 -2.48 -8.76 -1.62
CA THR A 90 -1.08 -8.31 -1.64
C THR A 90 -0.12 -9.33 -1.05
N PHE A 91 1.13 -9.29 -1.53
CA PHE A 91 2.27 -10.01 -0.95
C PHE A 91 3.00 -9.11 0.04
N SER A 92 2.90 -9.46 1.30
CA SER A 92 3.65 -8.82 2.36
C SER A 92 5.06 -9.39 2.43
N HIS A 93 5.96 -8.92 1.57
CA HIS A 93 7.39 -9.26 1.62
C HIS A 93 8.25 -7.98 1.65
N PRO A 94 9.02 -7.73 2.72
CA PRO A 94 9.81 -6.52 2.82
C PRO A 94 10.98 -6.55 1.84
N LYS A 95 11.03 -5.55 0.95
CA LYS A 95 12.20 -5.26 0.10
C LYS A 95 12.71 -3.86 0.44
N SER A 96 14.02 -3.65 0.31
CA SER A 96 14.62 -2.35 0.60
C SER A 96 14.15 -1.29 -0.38
N GLU A 97 14.07 -1.62 -1.66
CA GLU A 97 13.73 -0.72 -2.75
C GLU A 97 13.02 -1.48 -3.87
N LEU A 98 12.02 -0.85 -4.48
CA LEU A 98 11.16 -1.43 -5.52
C LEU A 98 11.02 -0.46 -6.70
N VAL A 99 10.69 0.79 -6.40
CA VAL A 99 10.49 1.88 -7.36
C VAL A 99 11.57 2.94 -7.16
N PHE A 100 11.89 3.28 -5.91
CA PHE A 100 12.89 4.30 -5.58
C PHE A 100 14.23 3.64 -5.17
N LEU A 101 15.10 3.34 -6.15
CA LEU A 101 16.36 2.58 -5.95
C LEU A 101 17.53 3.36 -5.30
N LYS A 102 17.33 4.64 -5.00
CA LYS A 102 18.29 5.47 -4.27
C LYS A 102 17.53 6.29 -3.24
N SER A 103 16.82 5.59 -2.35
CA SER A 103 15.95 6.23 -1.36
C SER A 103 16.72 6.96 -0.27
N SER A 104 16.03 7.82 0.49
CA SER A 104 16.62 8.52 1.63
C SER A 104 17.20 7.56 2.67
N PRO A 105 18.35 7.87 3.29
CA PRO A 105 18.87 7.12 4.43
C PRO A 105 17.90 7.07 5.62
N THR A 106 16.93 7.98 5.67
CA THR A 106 15.88 8.04 6.70
C THR A 106 14.69 7.12 6.42
N LYS A 107 14.67 6.45 5.26
CA LYS A 107 13.67 5.43 4.92
C LYS A 107 13.75 4.28 5.90
N LYS A 108 12.61 3.97 6.52
CA LYS A 108 12.50 2.85 7.46
C LYS A 108 11.94 1.64 6.72
N ILE A 109 12.75 0.60 6.60
CA ILE A 109 12.30 -0.69 6.09
C ILE A 109 11.57 -1.41 7.22
N LEU A 110 10.30 -1.76 7.00
CA LEU A 110 9.52 -2.50 7.99
C LEU A 110 10.05 -3.93 8.12
N THR A 111 10.12 -4.44 9.35
CA THR A 111 10.36 -5.87 9.57
C THR A 111 9.18 -6.68 9.01
N PRO A 112 9.38 -7.95 8.66
CA PRO A 112 8.31 -8.72 8.02
C PRO A 112 7.02 -8.80 8.85
N LYS A 113 7.12 -8.99 10.17
CA LYS A 113 5.96 -8.94 11.09
C LYS A 113 5.25 -7.58 11.08
N LYS A 114 6.01 -6.47 11.05
CA LYS A 114 5.44 -5.11 11.03
C LYS A 114 4.79 -4.79 9.68
N LEU A 115 5.37 -5.25 8.57
CA LEU A 115 4.79 -5.09 7.24
C LEU A 115 3.49 -5.88 7.09
N LEU A 116 3.46 -7.12 7.59
CA LEU A 116 2.24 -7.94 7.60
C LEU A 116 1.11 -7.25 8.37
N LYS A 117 1.43 -6.72 9.57
CA LYS A 117 0.48 -5.96 10.39
C LYS A 117 0.02 -4.66 9.70
N TYR A 118 0.95 -3.97 9.04
CA TYR A 118 0.64 -2.75 8.27
C TYR A 118 -0.41 -3.03 7.19
N TRP A 119 -0.19 -4.07 6.37
CA TRP A 119 -1.12 -4.45 5.32
C TRP A 119 -2.46 -4.97 5.86
N GLN A 120 -2.45 -5.77 6.92
CA GLN A 120 -3.67 -6.18 7.61
C GLN A 120 -4.52 -4.98 8.03
N ASN A 121 -3.90 -3.97 8.66
CA ASN A 121 -4.59 -2.75 9.05
C ASN A 121 -5.21 -2.05 7.83
N VAL A 122 -4.46 -1.89 6.73
CA VAL A 122 -4.96 -1.31 5.48
C VAL A 122 -6.17 -2.07 4.94
N PHE A 123 -6.08 -3.39 4.84
CA PHE A 123 -7.15 -4.22 4.29
C PHE A 123 -8.39 -4.19 5.18
N HIS A 124 -8.23 -4.17 6.51
CA HIS A 124 -9.34 -4.04 7.45
C HIS A 124 -10.01 -2.65 7.44
N MET A 125 -9.36 -1.62 6.89
CA MET A 125 -10.02 -0.33 6.65
C MET A 125 -11.00 -0.43 5.48
N ILE A 126 -10.62 -1.18 4.44
CA ILE A 126 -11.36 -1.33 3.19
C ILE A 126 -12.53 -2.30 3.39
N TYR A 127 -12.27 -3.52 3.89
CA TYR A 127 -13.27 -4.55 4.11
C TYR A 127 -13.11 -5.23 5.48
N PRO A 128 -14.22 -5.68 6.10
CA PRO A 128 -14.17 -6.25 7.45
C PRO A 128 -13.46 -7.61 7.52
N ASN A 129 -13.54 -8.41 6.46
CA ASN A 129 -13.06 -9.78 6.43
C ASN A 129 -11.69 -9.86 5.76
N VAL A 130 -10.62 -9.88 6.56
CA VAL A 130 -9.24 -10.01 6.06
C VAL A 130 -8.70 -11.38 6.45
N MET A 131 -8.16 -12.07 5.46
CA MET A 131 -7.49 -13.34 5.62
C MET A 131 -6.01 -13.17 5.41
N VAL A 132 -5.24 -13.92 6.17
CA VAL A 132 -3.79 -13.80 6.23
C VAL A 132 -3.19 -15.19 6.29
N HIS A 133 -2.26 -15.47 5.39
CA HIS A 133 -1.49 -16.70 5.41
C HIS A 133 0.00 -16.37 5.52
N SER A 134 0.61 -16.67 6.67
CA SER A 134 2.04 -16.41 6.92
C SER A 134 2.60 -17.36 7.98
N ASN A 135 3.91 -17.36 8.17
CA ASN A 135 4.54 -18.07 9.28
C ASN A 135 4.31 -17.42 10.66
N TYR A 136 3.77 -16.19 10.72
CA TYR A 136 3.51 -15.47 11.97
C TYR A 136 2.04 -15.55 12.42
N TYR A 137 1.13 -15.62 11.45
CA TYR A 137 -0.31 -15.60 11.66
C TYR A 137 -0.98 -16.35 10.50
N LYS A 138 -1.89 -17.26 10.84
CA LYS A 138 -2.63 -18.07 9.87
C LYS A 138 -4.11 -17.96 10.16
N THR A 139 -4.86 -17.39 9.23
CA THR A 139 -6.29 -17.64 9.11
C THR A 139 -6.50 -18.74 8.07
N PRO A 140 -7.61 -19.48 8.14
CA PRO A 140 -8.07 -20.27 7.01
C PRO A 140 -8.09 -19.41 5.75
N VAL A 141 -7.57 -19.93 4.63
CA VAL A 141 -7.53 -19.24 3.34
C VAL A 141 -8.81 -19.58 2.58
N LEU A 142 -9.36 -18.60 1.84
CA LEU A 142 -10.65 -18.72 1.13
C LEU A 142 -10.61 -19.71 -0.04
N PHE A 143 -9.43 -20.05 -0.53
CA PHE A 143 -9.28 -20.67 -1.83
C PHE A 143 -9.39 -22.18 -1.75
N ASN A 144 -10.27 -22.72 -2.59
CA ASN A 144 -10.47 -24.16 -2.76
C ASN A 144 -9.57 -24.71 -3.88
N SER A 145 -9.03 -23.85 -4.74
CA SER A 145 -8.10 -24.21 -5.81
C SER A 145 -7.01 -23.15 -5.98
N ILE A 146 -5.83 -23.61 -6.40
CA ILE A 146 -4.70 -22.76 -6.80
C ILE A 146 -5.01 -21.86 -8.00
N ASP A 147 -5.96 -22.25 -8.85
CA ASP A 147 -6.37 -21.44 -10.02
C ASP A 147 -7.07 -20.13 -9.62
N GLN A 148 -7.39 -19.98 -8.34
CA GLN A 148 -7.98 -18.77 -7.78
C GLN A 148 -6.92 -17.76 -7.32
N PHE A 149 -5.63 -18.15 -7.32
CA PHE A 149 -4.52 -17.23 -7.07
C PHE A 149 -4.12 -16.48 -8.34
N HIS A 150 -3.80 -15.21 -8.17
CA HIS A 150 -3.20 -14.42 -9.24
C HIS A 150 -1.68 -14.44 -9.17
N PHE A 151 -1.02 -14.68 -10.28
CA PHE A 151 0.44 -14.86 -10.32
C PHE A 151 1.07 -13.63 -10.98
N PHE A 152 1.79 -12.80 -10.22
CA PHE A 152 2.53 -11.68 -10.81
C PHE A 152 3.85 -12.14 -11.41
N ASP A 153 4.33 -11.39 -12.39
CA ASP A 153 5.73 -11.45 -12.79
C ASP A 153 6.62 -11.17 -11.57
N ASP A 154 7.62 -12.02 -11.35
CA ASP A 154 8.52 -12.02 -10.19
C ASP A 154 7.92 -12.34 -8.79
N ASP A 155 6.66 -12.76 -8.70
CA ASP A 155 6.09 -13.28 -7.45
C ASP A 155 6.71 -14.65 -7.08
N PRO A 156 7.13 -14.87 -5.82
CA PRO A 156 7.43 -16.20 -5.30
C PRO A 156 6.39 -17.28 -5.64
N LYS A 157 5.10 -16.93 -5.75
CA LYS A 157 4.04 -17.83 -6.20
C LYS A 157 4.28 -18.40 -7.59
N SER A 158 4.68 -17.56 -8.55
CA SER A 158 4.89 -17.93 -9.96
C SER A 158 6.05 -18.91 -10.14
N LYS A 159 6.94 -18.97 -9.14
CA LYS A 159 8.10 -19.87 -9.08
C LYS A 159 7.83 -21.15 -8.29
N THR A 160 6.62 -21.34 -7.78
CA THR A 160 6.22 -22.47 -6.93
C THR A 160 5.40 -23.46 -7.75
N GLU A 161 5.66 -24.75 -7.55
CA GLU A 161 4.96 -25.83 -8.26
C GLU A 161 3.45 -25.76 -8.01
N LYS A 162 2.65 -25.92 -9.05
CA LYS A 162 1.19 -25.88 -8.94
C LYS A 162 0.68 -27.21 -8.38
N VAL A 163 0.50 -27.25 -7.06
CA VAL A 163 -0.04 -28.39 -6.31
C VAL A 163 -1.38 -28.04 -5.66
N ASN A 164 -1.96 -28.93 -4.86
CA ASN A 164 -3.13 -28.61 -4.05
C ASN A 164 -2.88 -27.36 -3.20
N ILE A 165 -3.92 -26.56 -2.95
CA ILE A 165 -3.80 -25.26 -2.31
C ILE A 165 -3.12 -25.29 -0.94
N ASP A 166 -3.39 -26.30 -0.13
CA ASP A 166 -2.79 -26.42 1.21
C ASP A 166 -1.29 -26.72 1.10
N ASP A 167 -0.91 -27.63 0.20
CA ASP A 167 0.48 -27.97 -0.08
C ASP A 167 1.22 -26.78 -0.72
N PHE A 168 0.57 -26.06 -1.62
CA PHE A 168 1.13 -24.89 -2.31
C PHE A 168 1.50 -23.81 -1.30
N LEU A 169 0.56 -23.48 -0.41
CA LEU A 169 0.77 -22.49 0.65
C LEU A 169 1.85 -22.94 1.63
N LEU A 170 1.90 -24.22 1.98
CA LEU A 170 2.94 -24.79 2.84
C LEU A 170 4.33 -24.67 2.19
N ILE A 171 4.47 -25.08 0.93
CA ILE A 171 5.72 -24.99 0.17
C ILE A 171 6.17 -23.54 0.07
N LEU A 172 5.26 -22.65 -0.34
CA LEU A 172 5.51 -21.23 -0.51
C LEU A 172 6.10 -20.62 0.78
N LEU A 173 5.48 -20.90 1.93
CA LEU A 173 5.95 -20.42 3.24
C LEU A 173 7.27 -21.06 3.71
N GLN A 174 7.73 -22.15 3.11
CA GLN A 174 9.01 -22.78 3.41
C GLN A 174 10.14 -22.31 2.50
N ARG A 175 9.83 -21.64 1.37
CA ARG A 175 10.86 -21.17 0.45
C ARG A 175 11.74 -20.11 1.11
N ARG A 176 13.05 -20.19 0.89
CA ARG A 176 14.02 -19.25 1.49
C ARG A 176 13.78 -17.79 1.10
N ASP A 177 13.31 -17.55 -0.13
CA ASP A 177 12.98 -16.23 -0.66
C ASP A 177 11.63 -15.69 -0.15
N PHE A 178 10.82 -16.50 0.54
CA PHE A 178 9.49 -16.12 1.02
C PHE A 178 9.16 -16.50 2.47
N VAL A 179 10.03 -17.20 3.19
CA VAL A 179 9.77 -17.70 4.56
C VAL A 179 9.40 -16.59 5.56
N LYS A 180 9.78 -15.35 5.29
CA LYS A 180 9.43 -14.17 6.10
C LYS A 180 8.21 -13.41 5.56
N GLY A 181 7.64 -13.83 4.45
CA GLY A 181 6.51 -13.18 3.81
C GLY A 181 5.15 -13.58 4.37
N GLY A 182 4.11 -13.08 3.71
CA GLY A 182 2.74 -13.52 3.92
C GLY A 182 1.82 -13.02 2.82
N ILE A 183 0.70 -13.69 2.67
CA ILE A 183 -0.37 -13.34 1.75
C ILE A 183 -1.48 -12.70 2.55
N ILE A 184 -2.03 -11.60 2.06
CA ILE A 184 -3.18 -10.92 2.69
C ILE A 184 -4.23 -10.72 1.62
N ILE A 185 -5.45 -11.17 1.93
CA ILE A 185 -6.57 -11.22 1.00
C ILE A 185 -7.82 -10.68 1.69
N THR A 186 -8.66 -9.96 0.95
CA THR A 186 -9.98 -9.60 1.40
C THR A 186 -10.99 -9.57 0.25
N VAL A 187 -12.26 -9.78 0.58
CA VAL A 187 -13.39 -9.80 -0.37
C VAL A 187 -14.51 -8.90 0.15
N ARG A 188 -15.13 -8.12 -0.74
CA ARG A 188 -16.20 -7.17 -0.38
C ARG A 188 -17.41 -7.88 0.20
N ASN A 189 -17.91 -8.87 -0.53
CA ASN A 189 -19.08 -9.62 -0.16
C ASN A 189 -18.62 -10.97 0.39
N ALA A 190 -19.06 -11.32 1.61
CA ALA A 190 -18.72 -12.57 2.30
C ALA A 190 -19.24 -13.86 1.60
N CYS A 191 -19.59 -13.78 0.31
CA CYS A 191 -20.31 -14.81 -0.44
C CYS A 191 -19.44 -15.98 -0.90
N LEU A 192 -18.18 -16.03 -0.49
CA LEU A 192 -17.32 -17.19 -0.64
C LEU A 192 -16.81 -17.63 0.74
N THR A 193 -17.72 -18.08 1.61
CA THR A 193 -17.44 -19.08 2.67
C THR A 193 -16.42 -18.75 3.78
N ALA A 194 -16.39 -17.54 4.35
CA ALA A 194 -15.56 -17.29 5.55
C ALA A 194 -16.37 -17.10 6.85
N GLN A 195 -16.36 -18.12 7.70
CA GLN A 195 -16.87 -18.12 9.09
C GLN A 195 -16.04 -17.26 10.07
N ASN A 196 -15.22 -16.31 9.60
CA ASN A 196 -14.22 -15.62 10.43
C ASN A 196 -14.50 -14.12 10.54
N MET A 197 -15.57 -13.72 11.22
CA MET A 197 -15.69 -12.36 11.75
C MET A 197 -14.93 -12.28 13.07
N VAL A 198 -13.65 -11.90 13.00
CA VAL A 198 -12.89 -11.47 14.20
C VAL A 198 -12.98 -9.94 14.27
N ASN A 199 -13.39 -9.40 15.42
CA ASN A 199 -13.34 -7.95 15.65
C ASN A 199 -11.88 -7.51 15.69
N TYR A 200 -11.38 -7.05 14.55
CA TYR A 200 -10.03 -6.51 14.41
C TYR A 200 -10.06 -5.01 14.64
N PHE A 201 -9.32 -4.54 15.64
CA PHE A 201 -9.16 -3.10 15.85
C PHE A 201 -8.08 -2.54 14.93
N VAL A 202 -8.47 -1.56 14.10
CA VAL A 202 -7.53 -0.76 13.29
C VAL A 202 -7.37 0.62 13.94
N PRO A 203 -6.18 0.96 14.47
CA PRO A 203 -5.93 2.28 15.03
C PRO A 203 -6.20 3.39 14.01
N ASN A 204 -6.82 4.48 14.46
CA ASN A 204 -7.07 5.69 13.66
C ASN A 204 -7.90 5.48 12.37
N ARG A 205 -8.61 4.35 12.24
CA ARG A 205 -9.40 4.01 11.03
C ARG A 205 -10.27 5.16 10.54
N LYS A 206 -11.04 5.78 11.43
CA LYS A 206 -11.95 6.88 11.07
C LYS A 206 -11.20 8.06 10.44
N ARG A 207 -10.05 8.44 11.01
CA ARG A 207 -9.23 9.56 10.51
C ARG A 207 -8.59 9.26 9.17
N ILE A 208 -8.09 8.03 8.99
CA ILE A 208 -7.48 7.62 7.71
C ILE A 208 -8.53 7.62 6.59
N LEU A 209 -9.73 7.09 6.86
CA LEU A 209 -10.84 7.11 5.91
C LEU A 209 -11.32 8.54 5.60
N GLU A 210 -11.33 9.44 6.59
CA GLU A 210 -11.64 10.86 6.39
C GLU A 210 -10.58 11.51 5.48
N LEU A 211 -9.29 11.33 5.79
CA LEU A 211 -8.17 11.84 4.98
C LEU A 211 -8.20 11.34 3.55
N SER A 212 -8.57 10.07 3.31
CA SER A 212 -8.56 9.51 1.96
C SER A 212 -9.53 10.23 1.00
N THR A 213 -10.54 10.92 1.53
CA THR A 213 -11.49 11.70 0.71
C THR A 213 -10.91 13.02 0.17
N TYR A 214 -9.82 13.53 0.75
CA TYR A 214 -9.22 14.80 0.34
C TYR A 214 -8.33 14.70 -0.91
N PHE A 215 -7.88 13.50 -1.29
CA PHE A 215 -7.04 13.31 -2.48
C PHE A 215 -7.78 13.47 -3.83
N GLY A 216 -9.06 13.82 -3.83
CA GLY A 216 -10.07 13.58 -4.88
C GLY A 216 -9.79 13.97 -6.34
N ALA A 217 -8.63 14.52 -6.71
CA ALA A 217 -8.19 14.70 -8.09
C ALA A 217 -6.73 14.26 -8.25
N PHE A 218 -6.42 13.65 -9.40
CA PHE A 218 -5.05 13.30 -9.78
C PHE A 218 -4.76 13.65 -11.23
N TYR A 219 -3.49 13.93 -11.51
CA TYR A 219 -2.98 14.16 -12.86
C TYR A 219 -2.54 12.83 -13.49
N THR A 220 -2.90 12.59 -14.74
CA THR A 220 -2.53 11.36 -15.47
C THR A 220 -1.39 11.65 -16.43
N ILE A 221 -0.31 10.87 -16.30
CA ILE A 221 0.85 10.93 -17.19
C ILE A 221 0.62 9.94 -18.33
N GLU A 222 0.63 10.43 -19.57
CA GLU A 222 0.35 9.65 -20.79
C GLU A 222 1.50 8.71 -21.24
N ASN A 223 2.45 8.42 -20.37
CA ASN A 223 3.57 7.51 -20.64
C ASN A 223 3.20 6.06 -20.29
N GLU A 224 3.80 5.10 -20.99
CA GLU A 224 3.70 3.69 -20.59
C GLU A 224 4.35 3.46 -19.21
N ILE A 225 3.72 2.61 -18.41
CA ILE A 225 4.13 2.35 -17.03
C ILE A 225 5.56 1.80 -16.94
N TYR A 226 5.95 0.92 -17.85
CA TYR A 226 7.28 0.29 -17.84
C TYR A 226 8.38 1.30 -18.19
N ASP A 227 8.13 2.17 -19.15
CA ASP A 227 9.04 3.26 -19.53
C ASP A 227 9.18 4.27 -18.39
N PHE A 228 8.06 4.61 -17.75
CA PHE A 228 8.06 5.50 -16.59
C PHE A 228 8.85 4.89 -15.42
N LEU A 229 8.57 3.63 -15.06
CA LEU A 229 9.31 2.90 -14.03
C LEU A 229 10.80 2.81 -14.33
N SER A 230 11.18 2.54 -15.58
CA SER A 230 12.58 2.46 -16.03
C SER A 230 13.33 3.77 -15.81
N ARG A 231 12.68 4.92 -16.05
CA ARG A 231 13.27 6.24 -15.80
C ARG A 231 13.33 6.55 -14.31
N ILE A 232 12.21 6.43 -13.59
CA ILE A 232 12.12 6.71 -12.15
C ILE A 232 13.15 5.91 -11.35
N ARG A 233 13.38 4.64 -11.68
CA ARG A 233 14.34 3.77 -10.98
C ARG A 233 15.80 4.20 -11.14
N LYS A 234 16.15 5.02 -12.14
CA LYS A 234 17.53 5.48 -12.39
C LYS A 234 17.88 6.76 -11.63
N GLU A 235 16.88 7.46 -11.13
CA GLU A 235 17.01 8.74 -10.48
C GLU A 235 17.47 8.64 -9.01
N ASP A 236 17.63 9.79 -8.35
CA ASP A 236 18.10 9.93 -6.97
C ASP A 236 17.01 10.50 -6.06
N TYR A 237 16.69 9.77 -4.98
CA TYR A 237 15.67 10.13 -3.99
C TYR A 237 16.25 10.22 -2.58
N SER A 238 17.54 10.50 -2.46
CA SER A 238 18.26 10.51 -1.19
C SER A 238 17.91 11.72 -0.32
N THR A 239 17.62 12.86 -0.96
CA THR A 239 17.32 14.15 -0.31
C THR A 239 16.07 14.80 -0.92
N PRO A 240 15.38 15.74 -0.23
CA PRO A 240 14.24 16.45 -0.80
C PRO A 240 14.56 17.20 -2.10
N VAL A 241 15.75 17.82 -2.18
CA VAL A 241 16.19 18.59 -3.36
C VAL A 241 16.40 17.66 -4.56
N THR A 242 17.24 16.63 -4.39
CA THR A 242 17.52 15.68 -5.48
C THR A 242 16.26 14.91 -5.90
N ALA A 243 15.40 14.54 -4.94
CA ALA A 243 14.13 13.88 -5.25
C ALA A 243 13.17 14.78 -6.04
N SER A 244 13.14 16.08 -5.73
CA SER A 244 12.34 17.07 -6.45
C SER A 244 12.84 17.26 -7.88
N GLU A 245 14.16 17.38 -8.08
CA GLU A 245 14.77 17.42 -9.41
C GLU A 245 14.47 16.15 -10.22
N SER A 246 14.61 14.98 -9.60
CA SER A 246 14.31 13.68 -10.19
C SER A 246 12.86 13.57 -10.69
N ILE A 247 11.90 14.08 -9.93
CA ILE A 247 10.49 14.11 -10.36
C ILE A 247 10.27 15.12 -11.49
N LYS A 248 10.85 16.33 -11.40
CA LYS A 248 10.72 17.37 -12.44
C LYS A 248 11.23 16.92 -13.82
N LYS A 249 12.16 15.96 -13.89
CA LYS A 249 12.62 15.35 -15.16
C LYS A 249 11.59 14.42 -15.81
N ASN A 250 10.72 13.83 -15.01
CA ASN A 250 9.84 12.72 -15.42
C ASN A 250 8.36 13.10 -15.41
N VAL A 251 8.00 14.17 -14.71
CA VAL A 251 6.64 14.64 -14.49
C VAL A 251 6.60 16.13 -14.83
N ASP A 252 5.65 16.52 -15.66
CA ASP A 252 5.35 17.93 -15.90
C ASP A 252 4.66 18.50 -14.65
N ILE A 253 5.44 19.22 -13.85
CA ILE A 253 5.00 19.73 -12.56
C ILE A 253 4.01 20.90 -12.67
N GLU A 254 3.91 21.57 -13.83
CA GLU A 254 3.01 22.71 -14.03
C GLU A 254 1.54 22.26 -14.06
N HIS A 255 1.31 21.01 -14.45
CA HIS A 255 -0.02 20.41 -14.55
C HIS A 255 -0.45 19.64 -13.27
N LEU A 256 0.37 19.67 -12.21
CA LEU A 256 0.05 18.98 -10.97
C LEU A 256 -1.15 19.63 -10.27
N LEU A 257 -2.14 18.79 -10.00
CA LEU A 257 -3.26 19.15 -9.14
C LEU A 257 -2.88 18.90 -7.69
N CYS A 258 -2.75 19.98 -6.93
CA CYS A 258 -2.45 19.94 -5.52
C CYS A 258 -3.71 20.13 -4.68
N ALA A 259 -4.00 19.15 -3.83
CA ALA A 259 -5.02 19.25 -2.80
C ALA A 259 -4.42 19.79 -1.50
N GLU A 260 -5.19 20.61 -0.79
CA GLU A 260 -4.91 20.97 0.59
C GLU A 260 -5.53 19.91 1.51
N ILE A 261 -4.68 19.17 2.23
CA ILE A 261 -5.07 18.07 3.11
C ILE A 261 -4.80 18.47 4.57
N PRO A 262 -5.73 18.23 5.52
CA PRO A 262 -5.55 18.65 6.91
C PRO A 262 -4.32 18.01 7.56
N LEU A 263 -3.45 18.84 8.16
CA LEU A 263 -2.32 18.38 8.96
C LEU A 263 -2.80 17.83 10.30
N LEU A 264 -2.75 16.50 10.47
CA LEU A 264 -3.06 15.85 11.75
C LEU A 264 -2.07 16.26 12.85
N ARG A 265 -2.59 16.48 14.06
CA ARG A 265 -1.77 16.68 15.25
C ARG A 265 -1.44 15.35 15.90
N GLU A 266 -0.23 15.20 16.43
CA GLU A 266 0.20 13.94 17.07
C GLU A 266 -0.71 13.52 18.23
N GLU A 267 -1.22 14.49 18.98
CA GLU A 267 -2.17 14.31 20.09
C GLU A 267 -3.50 13.67 19.67
N GLU A 268 -3.85 13.79 18.38
CA GLU A 268 -5.08 13.25 17.81
C GLU A 268 -4.94 11.77 17.40
N LEU A 269 -3.74 11.19 17.50
CA LEU A 269 -3.42 9.86 16.97
C LEU A 269 -3.34 8.81 18.07
N GLU A 270 -4.14 7.76 17.90
CA GLU A 270 -4.04 6.53 18.68
C GLU A 270 -2.70 5.86 18.41
N ARG A 271 -1.98 5.47 19.47
CA ARG A 271 -0.72 4.74 19.33
C ARG A 271 -0.97 3.37 18.70
N ILE A 272 -0.24 3.06 17.64
CA ILE A 272 -0.21 1.73 17.03
C ILE A 272 0.48 0.79 18.03
N ARG A 273 -0.29 -0.10 18.67
CA ARG A 273 0.26 -1.17 19.50
C ARG A 273 0.77 -2.30 18.59
N ASP A 274 1.89 -2.91 18.96
CA ASP A 274 2.48 -4.02 18.19
C ASP A 274 1.64 -5.31 18.25
N ASP A 275 0.75 -5.46 19.24
CA ASP A 275 -0.12 -6.62 19.40
C ASP A 275 -1.55 -6.36 18.87
N PRO A 276 -2.19 -7.34 18.20
CA PRO A 276 -3.59 -7.23 17.79
C PRO A 276 -4.48 -7.16 19.03
N VAL A 277 -5.21 -6.06 19.19
CA VAL A 277 -6.33 -6.01 20.14
C VAL A 277 -7.49 -6.77 19.50
N VAL A 278 -7.57 -8.07 19.77
CA VAL A 278 -8.78 -8.85 19.51
C VAL A 278 -9.80 -8.42 20.57
N THR A 279 -10.78 -7.60 20.17
CA THR A 279 -11.90 -7.27 21.06
C THR A 279 -12.84 -8.48 21.11
N LEU A 280 -12.61 -9.36 22.09
CA LEU A 280 -13.59 -10.35 22.50
C LEU A 280 -14.86 -9.60 22.92
N GLN A 281 -15.97 -9.79 22.20
CA GLN A 281 -17.24 -9.26 22.71
C GLN A 281 -17.54 -9.92 24.06
N PRO A 282 -18.05 -9.17 25.05
CA PRO A 282 -18.59 -9.79 26.25
C PRO A 282 -19.70 -10.75 25.79
N ARG A 283 -19.62 -12.02 26.22
CA ARG A 283 -20.69 -13.00 26.01
C ARG A 283 -22.01 -12.33 26.43
N LYS A 284 -22.94 -12.15 25.48
CA LYS A 284 -24.33 -11.88 25.83
C LYS A 284 -24.75 -13.03 26.75
N LYS A 285 -25.01 -12.72 28.03
CA LYS A 285 -25.62 -13.68 28.94
C LYS A 285 -26.95 -14.10 28.29
N LYS A 286 -27.08 -15.40 28.03
CA LYS A 286 -28.37 -16.02 27.68
C LYS A 286 -29.29 -15.92 28.88
#